data_AF-A0AAD3WUR7-F1
#
_entry.id   AF-A0AAD3WUR7-F1
#
_cell.length_a   1.000
_cell.length_b   1.000
_cell.length_c   1.000
_cell.angle_alpha   90.00
_cell.angle_beta   90.00
_cell.angle_gamma   90.00
#
_symmetry.space_group_name_H-M   'P 1'
#
loop_
_entity.id
_entity.type
_entity.pdbx_description
1 polymer ?
#
loop_
_entity_poly.entity_id
_entity_poly.type
_entity_poly.pdbx_seq_one_letter_code
_entity_poly.pdbx_strand_id
1 'polypeptide(L)'
;MCNPNVDNNFQVIIEQLAQEANKSCGLVYELFVERFTNSVDIFLSSLSLNEKEKALTIAQRYGYSASVDDDIDDSDCTVCCHGIDIDCCPAGCADAQGDFIDDNLYETDNFSFNAANIIFDELTELCIQATQHKLISPVKWCELKLYIVENEQAIDWFETLYIDVDIDPEFVRINYSELVKYLQKKIINSKNS
;
A
#
# COMPACT_ATOMS: atom_id res chain seq x y z
N MET A 1 3.67 45.00 22.80
CA MET A 1 4.89 44.63 23.55
C MET A 1 4.78 43.15 23.89
N CYS A 2 5.52 42.28 23.20
CA CYS A 2 5.51 40.83 23.47
C CYS A 2 6.55 40.52 24.56
N ASN A 3 6.13 39.85 25.63
CA ASN A 3 6.91 39.57 26.82
C ASN A 3 7.89 38.39 26.57
N PRO A 4 9.22 38.57 26.64
CA PRO A 4 10.22 37.57 26.27
C PRO A 4 10.35 36.37 27.24
N ASN A 5 9.50 36.28 28.27
CA ASN A 5 9.57 35.22 29.29
C ASN A 5 8.66 34.01 29.05
N VAL A 6 7.73 34.07 28.08
CA VAL A 6 6.79 32.96 27.82
C VAL A 6 7.45 31.89 26.94
N ASP A 7 8.29 32.30 25.99
CA ASP A 7 8.91 31.41 25.01
C ASP A 7 9.93 30.45 25.65
N ASN A 8 10.56 30.87 26.76
CA ASN A 8 11.54 30.07 27.49
C ASN A 8 10.88 28.95 28.33
N ASN A 9 9.60 29.10 28.71
CA ASN A 9 8.88 28.09 29.49
C ASN A 9 8.49 26.89 28.61
N PHE A 10 8.00 27.15 27.39
CA PHE A 10 7.64 26.10 26.43
C PHE A 10 8.84 25.26 26.01
N GLN A 11 10.00 25.90 25.81
CA GLN A 11 11.25 25.20 25.49
C GLN A 11 11.62 24.17 26.57
N VAL A 12 11.59 24.58 27.84
CA VAL A 12 11.94 23.70 28.96
C VAL A 12 10.96 22.53 29.09
N ILE A 13 9.65 22.80 28.93
CA ILE A 13 8.62 21.75 29.04
C ILE A 13 8.78 20.73 27.90
N ILE A 14 8.92 21.19 26.66
CA ILE A 14 9.04 20.30 25.49
C ILE A 14 10.33 19.47 25.55
N GLU A 15 11.43 20.06 25.99
CA GLU A 15 12.68 19.33 26.19
C GLU A 15 12.53 18.23 27.26
N GLN A 16 11.79 18.49 28.34
CA GLN A 16 11.50 17.47 29.36
C GLN A 16 10.66 16.33 28.79
N LEU A 17 9.61 16.64 28.03
CA LEU A 17 8.79 15.62 27.37
C LEU A 17 9.63 14.75 26.42
N ALA A 18 10.54 15.35 25.66
CA ALA A 18 11.46 14.61 24.78
C ALA A 18 12.41 13.70 25.58
N GLN A 19 12.96 14.20 26.70
CA GLN A 19 13.83 13.39 27.55
C GLN A 19 13.10 12.20 28.19
N GLU A 20 11.84 12.39 28.59
CA GLU A 20 11.01 11.32 29.17
C GLU A 20 10.61 10.27 28.12
N ALA A 21 10.24 10.70 26.92
CA ALA A 21 10.00 9.80 25.79
C ALA A 21 11.26 8.97 25.48
N ASN A 22 12.42 9.61 25.40
CA ASN A 22 13.69 8.96 25.09
C ASN A 22 14.10 7.93 26.16
N LYS A 23 13.96 8.25 27.45
CA LYS A 23 14.26 7.31 28.55
C LYS A 23 13.41 6.05 28.52
N SER A 24 12.21 6.13 27.95
CA SER A 24 11.23 5.05 28.00
C SER A 24 11.12 4.28 26.68
N CYS A 25 11.64 4.79 25.56
CA CYS A 25 11.49 4.17 24.24
C CYS A 25 12.42 2.99 23.94
N GLY A 26 13.36 2.65 24.83
CA GLY A 26 14.29 1.55 24.59
C GLY A 26 15.20 1.76 23.38
N LEU A 27 15.44 3.03 22.98
CA LEU A 27 16.16 3.44 21.77
C LEU A 27 15.46 3.08 20.45
N VAL A 28 14.18 2.68 20.49
CA VAL A 28 13.33 2.54 19.30
C VAL A 28 12.80 3.93 18.94
N TYR A 29 13.04 4.38 17.71
CA TYR A 29 12.73 5.75 17.27
C TYR A 29 11.22 5.95 17.14
N GLU A 30 10.52 4.97 16.57
CA GLU A 30 9.07 4.95 16.37
C GLU A 30 8.36 5.11 17.72
N LEU A 31 8.82 4.34 18.71
CA LEU A 31 8.28 4.38 20.07
C LEU A 31 8.64 5.69 20.81
N PHE A 32 9.75 6.34 20.45
CA PHE A 32 10.05 7.69 20.91
C PHE A 32 9.06 8.70 20.33
N VAL A 33 8.84 8.67 19.01
CA VAL A 33 7.93 9.59 18.29
C VAL A 33 6.51 9.43 18.82
N GLU A 34 5.98 8.21 18.91
CA GLU A 34 4.64 7.92 19.43
C GLU A 34 4.43 8.53 20.82
N ARG A 35 5.38 8.30 21.74
CA ARG A 35 5.27 8.77 23.13
C ARG A 35 5.48 10.27 23.26
N PHE A 36 6.41 10.81 22.50
CA PHE A 36 6.67 12.24 22.49
C PHE A 36 5.47 13.00 21.93
N THR A 37 4.89 12.54 20.82
CA THR A 37 3.70 13.12 20.20
C THR A 37 2.51 13.10 21.15
N ASN A 38 2.17 11.93 21.72
CA ASN A 38 1.10 11.84 22.72
C ASN A 38 1.30 12.81 23.90
N SER A 39 2.53 12.94 24.40
CA SER A 39 2.83 13.82 25.53
C SER A 39 2.67 15.31 25.15
N VAL A 40 3.09 15.67 23.94
CA VAL A 40 2.94 17.03 23.41
C VAL A 40 1.47 17.34 23.11
N ASP A 41 0.68 16.41 22.60
CA ASP A 41 -0.76 16.60 22.35
C ASP A 41 -1.52 16.92 23.63
N ILE A 42 -1.25 16.16 24.69
CA ILE A 42 -1.80 16.41 26.02
C ILE A 42 -1.38 17.80 26.50
N PHE A 43 -0.11 18.16 26.35
CA PHE A 43 0.39 19.48 26.73
C PHE A 43 -0.31 20.60 25.96
N LEU A 44 -0.37 20.50 24.63
CA LEU A 44 -1.01 21.48 23.76
C LEU A 44 -2.50 21.62 24.09
N SER A 45 -3.20 20.53 24.42
CA SER A 45 -4.63 20.56 24.78
C SER A 45 -4.94 21.50 25.96
N SER A 46 -3.97 21.72 26.85
CA SER A 46 -4.09 22.57 28.03
C SER A 46 -3.85 24.07 27.78
N LEU A 47 -3.36 24.44 26.58
CA LEU A 47 -2.95 25.80 26.25
C LEU A 47 -4.03 26.60 25.51
N SER A 48 -3.96 27.93 25.62
CA SER A 48 -4.77 28.82 24.78
C SER A 48 -4.30 28.82 23.33
N LEU A 49 -5.15 29.22 22.38
CA LEU A 49 -4.82 29.20 20.94
C LEU A 49 -3.53 29.94 20.59
N ASN A 50 -3.26 31.07 21.23
CA ASN A 50 -2.07 31.89 20.98
C ASN A 50 -0.79 31.27 21.56
N GLU A 51 -0.92 30.41 22.58
CA GLU A 51 0.19 29.69 23.19
C GLU A 51 0.50 28.38 22.46
N LYS A 52 -0.53 27.72 21.91
CA LYS A 52 -0.39 26.51 21.09
C LYS A 52 0.54 26.71 19.91
N GLU A 53 0.40 27.81 19.16
CA GLU A 53 1.23 28.08 17.97
C GLU A 53 2.73 28.16 18.31
N LYS A 54 3.05 28.78 19.45
CA LYS A 54 4.43 28.89 19.95
C LYS A 54 4.99 27.56 20.41
N ALA A 55 4.20 26.80 21.18
CA ALA A 55 4.59 25.48 21.66
C ALA A 55 4.78 24.47 20.51
N LEU A 56 3.89 24.50 19.51
CA LEU A 56 3.98 23.67 18.30
C LEU A 56 5.30 23.89 17.54
N THR A 57 5.67 25.15 17.32
CA THR A 57 6.91 25.50 16.62
C THR A 57 8.15 24.95 17.32
N ILE A 58 8.12 24.88 18.66
CA ILE A 58 9.22 24.34 19.45
C ILE A 58 9.20 22.81 19.38
N ALA A 59 8.03 22.18 19.53
CA ALA A 59 7.88 20.72 19.52
C ALA A 59 8.32 20.09 18.20
N GLN A 60 8.04 20.74 17.07
CA GLN A 60 8.48 20.29 15.74
C GLN A 60 10.01 20.14 15.63
N ARG A 61 10.79 20.94 16.38
CA ARG A 61 12.27 20.82 16.40
C ARG A 61 12.76 19.54 17.08
N TYR A 62 11.92 18.91 17.89
CA TYR A 62 12.20 17.67 18.60
C TYR A 62 11.53 16.45 17.93
N GLY A 63 10.95 16.62 16.73
CA GLY A 63 10.33 15.53 15.97
C GLY A 63 8.83 15.34 16.20
N TYR A 64 8.14 16.33 16.79
CA TYR A 64 6.68 16.28 16.91
C TYR A 64 6.01 16.43 15.53
N SER A 65 5.15 15.48 15.18
CA SER A 65 4.24 15.53 14.04
C SER A 65 2.80 15.46 14.55
N ALA A 66 1.95 16.42 14.15
CA ALA A 66 0.53 16.42 14.53
C ALA A 66 -0.26 15.27 13.88
N SER A 67 0.32 14.66 12.85
CA SER A 67 -0.04 13.34 12.33
C SER A 67 0.98 12.34 12.88
N VAL A 68 0.66 11.71 14.00
CA VAL A 68 0.98 10.28 14.15
C VAL A 68 -0.12 9.53 13.41
N ASP A 69 -0.12 9.69 12.09
CA ASP A 69 -0.49 8.56 11.26
C ASP A 69 0.65 7.56 11.48
N ASP A 70 0.33 6.29 11.73
CA ASP A 70 1.28 5.18 11.91
C ASP A 70 2.15 4.91 10.66
N ASP A 71 2.13 5.83 9.71
CA ASP A 71 2.85 5.79 8.45
C ASP A 71 4.15 6.58 8.60
N ILE A 72 5.10 6.02 9.36
CA ILE A 72 6.48 6.14 8.89
C ILE A 72 6.50 5.33 7.61
N ASP A 73 6.35 6.06 6.52
CA ASP A 73 6.56 5.61 5.17
C ASP A 73 7.97 5.01 5.05
N ASP A 74 8.06 3.70 5.28
CA ASP A 74 9.24 2.86 5.12
C ASP A 74 9.48 2.57 3.62
N SER A 75 8.74 3.22 2.71
CA SER A 75 8.85 2.98 1.26
C SER A 75 10.17 3.45 0.63
N ASP A 76 10.93 4.30 1.33
CA ASP A 76 12.24 4.78 0.85
C ASP A 76 13.44 4.10 1.56
N CYS A 77 13.17 3.10 2.40
CA CYS A 77 14.20 2.35 3.12
C CYS A 77 14.86 1.31 2.21
N THR A 78 15.89 1.73 1.47
CA THR A 78 16.78 0.84 0.69
C THR A 78 17.52 -0.20 1.54
N VAL A 79 17.40 -0.14 2.87
CA VAL A 79 18.12 -0.98 3.84
C VAL A 79 17.11 -1.63 4.78
N CYS A 80 17.08 -2.96 4.82
CA CYS A 80 16.19 -3.69 5.73
C CYS A 80 16.59 -3.50 7.20
N CYS A 81 15.73 -3.97 8.12
CA CYS A 81 15.98 -3.92 9.58
C CYS A 81 17.28 -4.61 10.06
N HIS A 82 17.95 -5.36 9.19
CA HIS A 82 19.26 -5.97 9.46
C HIS A 82 20.46 -5.09 9.04
N GLY A 83 20.21 -3.90 8.50
CA GLY A 83 21.27 -2.98 8.05
C GLY A 83 21.93 -3.39 6.72
N ILE A 84 21.29 -4.27 5.96
CA ILE A 84 21.72 -4.71 4.62
C ILE A 84 20.76 -4.13 3.60
N ASP A 85 21.30 -3.72 2.45
CA ASP A 85 20.49 -3.37 1.27
C ASP A 85 19.41 -4.42 1.04
N ILE A 86 18.16 -3.98 0.90
CA ILE A 86 16.98 -4.85 0.96
C ILE A 86 17.01 -5.92 -0.14
N ASP A 87 17.52 -5.59 -1.33
CA ASP A 87 17.69 -6.50 -2.47
C ASP A 87 18.86 -7.48 -2.31
N CYS A 88 19.76 -7.22 -1.34
CA CYS A 88 20.93 -8.04 -1.06
C CYS A 88 20.80 -8.87 0.21
N CYS A 89 19.67 -8.77 0.94
CA CYS A 89 19.51 -9.44 2.22
C CYS A 89 19.33 -10.96 2.03
N PRO A 90 20.23 -11.82 2.57
CA PRO A 90 20.14 -13.27 2.41
C PRO A 90 18.94 -13.90 3.14
N ALA A 91 18.22 -13.12 3.95
CA ALA A 91 17.01 -13.54 4.64
C ALA A 91 15.73 -13.35 3.80
N GLY A 92 15.81 -12.75 2.59
CA GLY A 92 14.65 -12.53 1.71
C GLY A 92 13.74 -11.38 2.17
N CYS A 93 14.30 -10.30 2.73
CA CYS A 93 13.51 -9.18 3.26
C CYS A 93 12.77 -8.37 2.19
N ALA A 94 13.18 -8.45 0.93
CA ALA A 94 12.45 -7.86 -0.19
C ALA A 94 11.04 -8.47 -0.36
N ASP A 95 10.86 -9.73 0.01
CA ASP A 95 9.58 -10.44 -0.14
C ASP A 95 8.62 -10.21 1.05
N ALA A 96 9.09 -9.51 2.10
CA ALA A 96 8.39 -9.37 3.38
C ALA A 96 7.73 -8.00 3.59
N GLN A 97 8.05 -7.00 2.78
CA GLN A 97 7.24 -5.79 2.64
C GLN A 97 6.08 -6.16 1.71
N GLY A 98 4.95 -6.54 2.31
CA GLY A 98 3.72 -6.74 1.55
C GLY A 98 3.42 -5.49 0.72
N ASP A 99 2.93 -5.69 -0.49
CA ASP A 99 2.58 -4.67 -1.47
C ASP A 99 1.83 -3.49 -0.82
N PHE A 100 2.55 -2.44 -0.42
CA PHE A 100 1.96 -1.15 -0.08
C PHE A 100 1.88 -0.35 -1.37
N ILE A 101 0.67 -0.33 -1.92
CA ILE A 101 0.28 0.60 -2.98
C ILE A 101 0.37 2.01 -2.39
N ASP A 102 1.27 2.82 -2.93
CA ASP A 102 1.37 4.26 -2.70
C ASP A 102 0.03 4.93 -3.03
N ASP A 103 -0.60 5.58 -2.04
CA ASP A 103 -1.85 6.35 -2.18
C ASP A 103 -1.69 7.61 -3.08
N ASN A 104 -0.49 7.86 -3.61
CA ASN A 104 -0.20 8.86 -4.63
C ASN A 104 0.18 8.27 -6.01
N LEU A 105 0.06 6.95 -6.22
CA LEU A 105 0.19 6.33 -7.55
C LEU A 105 -1.16 6.31 -8.31
N TYR A 106 -1.83 7.47 -8.40
CA TYR A 106 -2.74 7.75 -9.52
C TYR A 106 -1.99 8.14 -10.79
N GLU A 107 -0.67 7.90 -10.86
CA GLU A 107 -0.15 7.38 -12.11
C GLU A 107 -0.68 5.96 -12.26
N THR A 108 -1.96 5.85 -12.66
CA THR A 108 -2.60 4.67 -13.24
C THR A 108 -1.53 3.67 -13.66
N ASP A 109 -1.52 2.47 -13.07
CA ASP A 109 -0.65 1.37 -13.46
C ASP A 109 -1.03 0.87 -14.85
N ASN A 110 -1.02 1.77 -15.84
CA ASN A 110 -1.52 1.58 -17.19
C ASN A 110 -1.02 0.26 -17.76
N PHE A 111 0.15 -0.20 -17.36
CA PHE A 111 0.64 -1.54 -17.62
C PHE A 111 -0.31 -2.68 -17.16
N SER A 112 -0.64 -2.80 -15.88
CA SER A 112 -1.52 -3.85 -15.34
C SER A 112 -2.98 -3.67 -15.78
N PHE A 113 -3.47 -2.42 -15.85
CA PHE A 113 -4.77 -2.11 -16.47
C PHE A 113 -4.82 -2.55 -17.94
N ASN A 114 -3.80 -2.23 -18.74
CA ASN A 114 -3.73 -2.65 -20.14
C ASN A 114 -3.57 -4.18 -20.25
N ALA A 115 -2.82 -4.81 -19.33
CA ALA A 115 -2.70 -6.25 -19.29
C ALA A 115 -4.05 -6.93 -19.00
N ALA A 116 -4.90 -6.37 -18.14
CA ALA A 116 -6.27 -6.86 -17.93
C ALA A 116 -7.12 -6.76 -19.21
N ASN A 117 -7.01 -5.66 -19.95
CA ASN A 117 -7.67 -5.51 -21.26
C ASN A 117 -7.17 -6.55 -22.27
N ILE A 118 -5.85 -6.80 -22.33
CA ILE A 118 -5.26 -7.83 -23.21
C ILE A 118 -5.80 -9.22 -22.87
N ILE A 119 -5.89 -9.56 -21.59
CA ILE A 119 -6.47 -10.83 -21.14
C ILE A 119 -7.93 -10.95 -21.61
N PHE A 120 -8.71 -9.86 -21.51
CA PHE A 120 -10.10 -9.83 -21.95
C PHE A 120 -10.25 -9.96 -23.47
N ASP A 121 -9.41 -9.27 -24.24
CA ASP A 121 -9.42 -9.32 -25.70
C ASP A 121 -9.07 -10.72 -26.19
N GLU A 122 -8.02 -11.34 -25.64
CA GLU A 122 -7.61 -12.71 -26.01
C GLU A 122 -8.69 -13.73 -25.60
N LEU A 123 -9.30 -13.58 -24.42
CA LEU A 123 -10.46 -14.39 -24.01
C LEU A 123 -11.61 -14.26 -24.99
N THR A 124 -11.91 -13.05 -25.44
CA THR A 124 -12.99 -12.76 -26.40
C THR A 124 -12.69 -13.43 -27.74
N GLU A 125 -11.45 -13.34 -28.24
CA GLU A 125 -11.03 -14.02 -29.46
C GLU A 125 -11.20 -15.54 -29.33
N LEU A 126 -10.74 -16.12 -28.22
CA LEU A 126 -10.87 -17.55 -27.94
C LEU A 126 -12.34 -17.98 -27.86
N CYS A 127 -13.22 -17.17 -27.25
CA CYS A 127 -14.66 -17.42 -27.22
C CYS A 127 -15.28 -17.36 -28.62
N ILE A 128 -14.92 -16.38 -29.44
CA ILE A 128 -15.39 -16.28 -30.83
C ILE A 128 -14.96 -17.51 -31.64
N GLN A 129 -13.71 -17.95 -31.50
CA GLN A 129 -13.23 -19.18 -32.14
C GLN A 129 -14.04 -20.40 -31.67
N ALA A 130 -14.33 -20.47 -30.37
CA ALA A 130 -15.10 -21.54 -29.75
C ALA A 130 -16.54 -21.61 -30.30
N THR A 131 -17.24 -20.48 -30.41
CA THR A 131 -18.58 -20.38 -30.99
C THR A 131 -18.60 -20.71 -32.49
N GLN A 132 -17.51 -20.43 -33.21
CA GLN A 132 -17.34 -20.84 -34.61
C GLN A 132 -16.96 -22.33 -34.77
N HIS A 133 -17.00 -23.13 -33.68
CA HIS A 133 -16.56 -24.52 -33.62
C HIS A 133 -15.11 -24.76 -34.11
N LYS A 134 -14.27 -23.72 -34.09
CA LYS A 134 -12.85 -23.86 -34.42
C LYS A 134 -12.11 -24.53 -33.27
N LEU A 135 -11.05 -25.26 -33.62
CA LEU A 135 -10.11 -25.79 -32.64
C LEU A 135 -9.36 -24.63 -32.01
N ILE A 136 -9.48 -24.52 -30.69
CA ILE A 136 -8.69 -23.58 -29.90
C ILE A 136 -7.25 -24.07 -29.90
N SER A 137 -6.33 -23.19 -30.28
CA SER A 137 -4.90 -23.50 -30.29
C SER A 137 -4.41 -23.75 -28.85
N PRO A 138 -3.85 -24.93 -28.55
CA PRO A 138 -3.24 -25.19 -27.25
C PRO A 138 -2.09 -24.23 -26.95
N VAL A 139 -1.38 -23.76 -27.99
CA VAL A 139 -0.30 -22.78 -27.87
C VAL A 139 -0.84 -21.44 -27.40
N LYS A 140 -1.88 -20.91 -28.07
CA LYS A 140 -2.51 -19.63 -27.65
C LYS A 140 -3.05 -19.69 -26.22
N TRP A 141 -3.64 -20.83 -25.84
CA TRP A 141 -4.13 -21.02 -24.47
C TRP A 141 -3.00 -21.05 -23.44
N CYS A 142 -1.86 -21.68 -23.76
CA CYS A 142 -0.68 -21.67 -22.90
C CYS A 142 -0.03 -20.27 -22.83
N GLU A 143 0.05 -19.55 -23.94
CA GLU A 143 0.56 -18.17 -23.99
C GLU A 143 -0.27 -17.24 -23.12
N LEU A 144 -1.60 -17.33 -23.19
CA LEU A 144 -2.49 -16.54 -22.31
C LEU A 144 -2.25 -16.86 -20.84
N LYS A 145 -2.08 -18.14 -20.47
CA LYS A 145 -1.77 -18.50 -19.08
C LYS A 145 -0.45 -17.95 -18.60
N LEU A 146 0.59 -18.06 -19.43
CA LEU A 146 1.92 -17.51 -19.11
C LEU A 146 1.83 -16.00 -18.94
N TYR A 147 1.10 -15.31 -19.83
CA TYR A 147 0.87 -13.88 -19.73
C TYR A 147 0.20 -13.49 -18.41
N ILE A 148 -0.80 -14.23 -17.95
CA ILE A 148 -1.44 -13.97 -16.65
C ILE A 148 -0.45 -14.18 -15.48
N VAL A 149 0.38 -15.24 -15.53
CA VAL A 149 1.41 -15.48 -14.49
C VAL A 149 2.45 -14.36 -14.45
N GLU A 150 2.88 -13.87 -15.62
CA GLU A 150 3.85 -12.78 -15.72
C GLU A 150 3.27 -11.42 -15.33
N ASN A 151 1.94 -11.30 -15.25
CA ASN A 151 1.21 -10.07 -14.95
C ASN A 151 0.20 -10.30 -13.81
N GLU A 152 0.66 -10.75 -12.65
CA GLU A 152 -0.21 -11.12 -11.52
C GLU A 152 -1.12 -9.96 -11.07
N GLN A 153 -0.60 -8.73 -11.06
CA GLN A 153 -1.38 -7.53 -10.72
C GLN A 153 -2.54 -7.23 -11.70
N ALA A 154 -2.49 -7.77 -12.92
CA ALA A 154 -3.59 -7.63 -13.88
C ALA A 154 -4.84 -8.43 -13.46
N ILE A 155 -4.70 -9.38 -12.54
CA ILE A 155 -5.80 -10.21 -12.04
C ILE A 155 -6.78 -9.36 -11.23
N ASP A 156 -6.28 -8.48 -10.36
CA ASP A 156 -7.10 -7.59 -9.53
C ASP A 156 -7.89 -6.59 -10.40
N TRP A 157 -7.24 -6.06 -11.44
CA TRP A 157 -7.90 -5.21 -12.44
C TRP A 157 -8.93 -5.98 -13.25
N PHE A 158 -8.63 -7.23 -13.64
CA PHE A 158 -9.58 -8.06 -14.37
C PHE A 158 -10.82 -8.37 -13.51
N GLU A 159 -10.64 -8.65 -12.22
CA GLU A 159 -11.73 -8.81 -11.24
C GLU A 159 -12.61 -7.57 -11.25
N THR A 160 -11.99 -6.41 -11.04
CA THR A 160 -12.67 -5.12 -10.92
C THR A 160 -13.43 -4.72 -12.18
N LEU A 161 -12.88 -5.01 -13.37
CA LEU A 161 -13.41 -4.52 -14.64
C LEU A 161 -14.41 -5.47 -15.31
N TYR A 162 -14.22 -6.78 -15.19
CA TYR A 162 -14.92 -7.77 -16.03
C TYR A 162 -15.67 -8.86 -15.27
N ILE A 163 -15.54 -8.91 -13.95
CA ILE A 163 -16.29 -9.84 -13.11
C ILE A 163 -17.35 -9.06 -12.35
N ASP A 164 -18.60 -9.31 -12.71
CA ASP A 164 -19.75 -8.76 -12.00
C ASP A 164 -20.11 -9.69 -10.84
N VAL A 165 -19.74 -9.26 -9.63
CA VAL A 165 -19.94 -9.98 -8.36
C VAL A 165 -21.43 -10.19 -8.04
N ASP A 166 -22.31 -9.34 -8.57
CA ASP A 166 -23.77 -9.48 -8.39
C ASP A 166 -24.37 -10.57 -9.30
N ILE A 167 -23.65 -10.97 -10.37
CA ILE A 167 -24.06 -11.98 -11.34
C ILE A 167 -23.41 -13.35 -11.05
N ASP A 168 -22.22 -13.40 -10.45
CA ASP A 168 -21.50 -14.64 -10.11
C ASP A 168 -21.07 -14.68 -8.62
N PRO A 169 -22.01 -14.87 -7.68
CA PRO A 169 -21.79 -14.70 -6.23
C PRO A 169 -20.90 -15.78 -5.58
N GLU A 170 -20.41 -16.78 -6.32
CA GLU A 170 -19.39 -17.72 -5.85
C GLU A 170 -17.96 -17.13 -5.86
N PHE A 171 -17.78 -15.92 -6.41
CA PHE A 171 -16.46 -15.31 -6.60
C PHE A 171 -16.05 -14.40 -5.43
N VAL A 172 -15.00 -14.81 -4.72
CA VAL A 172 -14.33 -14.02 -3.67
C VAL A 172 -12.83 -14.06 -3.94
N ARG A 173 -12.24 -12.92 -4.32
CA ARG A 173 -10.81 -12.64 -4.52
C ARG A 173 -10.10 -13.64 -5.43
N ILE A 174 -9.93 -13.30 -6.70
CA ILE A 174 -9.32 -14.21 -7.67
C ILE A 174 -7.79 -14.20 -7.61
N ASN A 175 -7.21 -15.39 -7.51
CA ASN A 175 -5.80 -15.63 -7.83
C ASN A 175 -5.67 -16.24 -9.24
N TYR A 176 -4.43 -16.43 -9.72
CA TYR A 176 -4.17 -17.02 -11.04
C TYR A 176 -4.98 -18.29 -11.33
N SER A 177 -5.03 -19.23 -10.38
CA SER A 177 -5.73 -20.50 -10.56
C SER A 177 -7.24 -20.29 -10.76
N GLU A 178 -7.84 -19.40 -9.99
CA GLU A 178 -9.27 -19.10 -10.08
C GLU A 178 -9.62 -18.34 -11.36
N LEU A 179 -8.79 -17.37 -11.76
CA LEU A 179 -8.96 -16.67 -13.03
C LEU A 179 -8.88 -17.66 -14.22
N VAL A 180 -7.87 -18.53 -14.27
CA VAL A 180 -7.74 -19.52 -15.36
C VAL A 180 -8.95 -20.46 -15.44
N LYS A 181 -9.48 -20.91 -14.29
CA LYS A 181 -10.71 -21.72 -14.24
C LYS A 181 -11.91 -20.95 -14.77
N TYR A 182 -12.06 -19.68 -14.39
CA TYR A 182 -13.11 -18.79 -14.89
C TYR A 182 -13.05 -18.65 -16.42
N LEU A 183 -11.88 -18.30 -16.96
CA LEU A 183 -11.66 -18.16 -18.40
C LEU A 183 -11.99 -19.46 -19.14
N GLN A 184 -11.52 -20.59 -18.61
CA GLN A 184 -11.80 -21.91 -19.18
C GLN A 184 -13.31 -22.23 -19.18
N LYS A 185 -14.02 -21.92 -18.10
CA LYS A 185 -15.48 -22.09 -17.99
C LYS A 185 -16.20 -21.23 -19.03
N LYS A 186 -15.81 -19.95 -19.20
CA LYS A 186 -16.38 -19.05 -20.22
C LYS A 186 -16.21 -19.59 -21.63
N ILE A 187 -15.01 -20.06 -21.97
CA ILE A 187 -14.69 -20.66 -23.28
C ILE A 187 -15.48 -21.95 -23.52
N ILE A 188 -15.65 -22.80 -22.51
CA ILE A 188 -16.44 -24.04 -22.65
C ILE A 188 -17.92 -23.70 -22.86
N ASN A 189 -18.46 -22.75 -22.09
CA ASN A 189 -19.85 -22.36 -22.18
C ASN A 189 -20.18 -21.68 -23.52
N SER A 190 -19.24 -20.95 -24.11
CA SER A 190 -19.41 -20.32 -25.44
C SER A 190 -19.42 -21.31 -26.60
N LYS A 191 -18.95 -22.57 -26.42
CA LYS A 191 -19.14 -23.66 -27.39
C LYS A 191 -20.55 -24.22 -27.40
N ASN A 192 -21.26 -24.08 -26.28
CA ASN A 192 -22.57 -24.68 -26.04
C ASN A 192 -23.73 -23.69 -26.22
N SER A 193 -23.42 -22.43 -26.54
CA SER A 193 -24.38 -21.35 -26.84
C SER A 193 -24.56 -21.21 -28.35
#